data_AF-A4A9T7-F1
#
_entry.id   AF-A4A9T7-F1
#
_cell.length_a   1.000
_cell.length_b   1.000
_cell.length_c   1.000
_cell.angle_alpha   90.00
_cell.angle_beta   90.00
_cell.angle_gamma   90.00
#
_symmetry.space_group_name_H-M   'P 1'
#
loop_
_entity.id
_entity.type
_entity.pdbx_description
1 polymer ?
#
loop_
_entity_poly.entity_id
_entity_poly.type
_entity_poly.pdbx_seq_one_letter_code
_entity_poly.pdbx_strand_id
1 'polypeptide(L)'
;MAISPRTLIGSILEKYNISRCAIAMTDKMTFQQRGLFQQGYQEYSPEQLRQLEWGLRFTPFACSAITAYGLFTAQPMVLFAVATLGIWAFLAPAAHPMDLLYNHLVRHITGAVALPENPFQRRLACLAAGVMNFVAAVLFTANLPTAALGVGLALLMLQAIVIFTHFCVLSWMYEGLMRILGKWNAPIALDEAEALLRDGAKLVDVRSANEFARDALPGATNVPVEHIEQNCEQFANGVYLFYCASGTRSQIATEKLRAAGATAVYDLGSKSRASTLARSEDAKK
;
A
#
# COMPACT_ATOMS: atom_id res chain seq x y z
N MET A 1 -8.74 -18.69 -37.96
CA MET A 1 -7.51 -18.65 -37.14
C MET A 1 -7.93 -18.54 -35.68
N ALA A 2 -7.95 -19.66 -34.95
CA ALA A 2 -8.29 -19.66 -33.53
C ALA A 2 -7.09 -19.13 -32.74
N ILE A 3 -7.25 -17.95 -32.13
CA ILE A 3 -6.26 -17.37 -31.24
C ILE A 3 -6.16 -18.28 -30.02
N SER A 4 -4.99 -18.84 -29.76
CA SER A 4 -4.75 -19.67 -28.58
C SER A 4 -5.09 -18.87 -27.30
N PRO A 5 -5.69 -19.49 -26.27
CA PRO A 5 -5.95 -18.83 -24.99
C PRO A 5 -4.69 -18.18 -24.38
N ARG A 6 -3.50 -18.72 -24.64
CA ARG A 6 -2.21 -18.12 -24.23
C ARG A 6 -1.93 -16.78 -24.93
N THR A 7 -2.33 -16.63 -26.18
CA THR A 7 -2.11 -15.40 -26.97
C THR A 7 -3.13 -14.32 -26.61
N LEU A 8 -4.36 -14.71 -26.27
CA LEU A 8 -5.40 -13.79 -25.78
C LEU A 8 -5.05 -13.24 -24.39
N ILE A 9 -4.55 -14.09 -23.49
CA ILE A 9 -4.03 -13.65 -22.20
C ILE A 9 -2.82 -12.74 -22.43
N GLY A 10 -1.87 -13.12 -23.30
CA GLY A 10 -0.71 -12.29 -23.64
C GLY A 10 -1.08 -10.87 -24.09
N SER A 11 -2.06 -10.72 -24.99
CA SER A 11 -2.49 -9.40 -25.48
C SER A 11 -3.29 -8.59 -24.45
N ILE A 12 -4.04 -9.25 -23.57
CA ILE A 12 -4.69 -8.59 -22.43
C ILE A 12 -3.64 -8.09 -21.42
N LEU A 13 -2.62 -8.89 -21.12
CA LEU A 13 -1.55 -8.53 -20.18
C LEU A 13 -0.71 -7.35 -20.66
N GLU A 14 -0.38 -7.33 -21.94
CA GLU A 14 0.33 -6.24 -22.61
C GLU A 14 -0.51 -4.96 -22.65
N LYS A 15 -1.82 -5.07 -22.85
CA LYS A 15 -2.76 -3.94 -22.88
C LYS A 15 -2.95 -3.27 -21.51
N TYR A 16 -2.73 -3.96 -20.40
CA TYR A 16 -2.93 -3.44 -19.03
C TYR A 16 -1.64 -3.21 -18.24
N ASN A 17 -0.46 -3.33 -18.87
CA ASN A 17 0.85 -3.21 -18.21
C ASN A 17 0.98 -4.06 -16.93
N ILE A 18 0.26 -5.18 -16.86
CA ILE A 18 0.31 -6.09 -15.71
C ILE A 18 1.51 -6.98 -15.96
N SER A 19 2.65 -6.69 -15.32
CA SER A 19 3.82 -7.57 -15.37
C SER A 19 3.40 -9.02 -15.09
N ARG A 20 3.78 -9.96 -15.97
CA ARG A 20 3.55 -11.41 -15.79
C ARG A 20 3.99 -11.90 -14.40
N CYS A 21 4.94 -11.22 -13.78
CA CYS A 21 5.47 -11.49 -12.45
C CYS A 21 4.52 -11.09 -11.30
N ALA A 22 3.78 -9.96 -11.42
CA ALA A 22 2.78 -9.56 -10.41
C ALA A 22 1.65 -10.59 -10.31
N ILE A 23 1.31 -11.25 -11.43
CA ILE A 23 0.36 -12.37 -11.52
C ILE A 23 0.94 -13.63 -10.87
N ALA A 24 2.20 -13.96 -11.14
CA ALA A 24 2.88 -15.10 -10.52
C ALA A 24 3.03 -14.96 -8.99
N MET A 25 3.27 -13.74 -8.48
CA MET A 25 3.28 -13.45 -7.04
C MET A 25 1.87 -13.54 -6.43
N THR A 26 0.83 -13.04 -7.11
CA THR A 26 -0.55 -13.15 -6.61
C THR A 26 -1.06 -14.59 -6.61
N ASP A 27 -0.61 -15.44 -7.54
CA ASP A 27 -1.01 -16.85 -7.58
C ASP A 27 -0.55 -17.66 -6.36
N LYS A 28 0.58 -17.28 -5.74
CA LYS A 28 1.07 -17.93 -4.51
C LYS A 28 0.46 -17.36 -3.21
N MET A 29 -0.30 -16.26 -3.29
CA MET A 29 -0.92 -15.61 -2.11
C MET A 29 -2.32 -16.14 -1.83
N THR A 30 -2.63 -16.30 -0.54
CA THR A 30 -3.99 -16.52 -0.03
C THR A 30 -4.90 -15.33 -0.32
N PHE A 31 -6.22 -15.52 -0.19
CA PHE A 31 -7.19 -14.45 -0.39
C PHE A 31 -6.94 -13.23 0.51
N GLN A 32 -6.62 -13.47 1.79
CA GLN A 32 -6.32 -12.44 2.79
C GLN A 32 -5.05 -11.65 2.42
N GLN A 33 -4.00 -12.36 2.02
CA GLN A 33 -2.74 -11.74 1.58
C GLN A 33 -2.94 -10.88 0.32
N ARG A 34 -3.76 -11.33 -0.64
CA ARG A 34 -4.14 -10.52 -1.81
C ARG A 34 -4.88 -9.25 -1.38
N GLY A 35 -5.78 -9.35 -0.40
CA GLY A 35 -6.46 -8.19 0.18
C GLY A 35 -5.50 -7.17 0.80
N LEU A 36 -4.52 -7.64 1.58
CA LEU A 36 -3.47 -6.78 2.15
C LEU A 36 -2.57 -6.15 1.08
N PHE A 37 -2.20 -6.93 0.07
CA PHE A 37 -1.44 -6.44 -1.08
C PHE A 37 -2.19 -5.30 -1.78
N GLN A 38 -3.49 -5.48 -2.04
CA GLN A 38 -4.36 -4.47 -2.64
C GLN A 38 -4.54 -3.22 -1.76
N GLN A 39 -4.49 -3.38 -0.44
CA GLN A 39 -4.47 -2.25 0.50
C GLN A 39 -3.15 -1.48 0.51
N GLY A 40 -2.17 -1.85 -0.32
CA GLY A 40 -0.92 -1.13 -0.51
C GLY A 40 0.29 -1.73 0.20
N TYR A 41 0.15 -2.89 0.87
CA TYR A 41 1.26 -3.63 1.48
C TYR A 41 2.05 -4.45 0.45
N GLN A 42 2.25 -3.90 -0.74
CA GLN A 42 2.84 -4.59 -1.89
C GLN A 42 4.33 -4.91 -1.69
N GLU A 43 4.94 -4.26 -0.71
CA GLU A 43 6.35 -4.40 -0.38
C GLU A 43 6.69 -5.69 0.40
N TYR A 44 5.70 -6.36 1.00
CA TYR A 44 5.88 -7.51 1.88
C TYR A 44 5.81 -8.85 1.14
N SER A 45 6.58 -9.83 1.59
CA SER A 45 6.43 -11.23 1.15
C SER A 45 5.13 -11.85 1.67
N PRO A 46 4.63 -12.95 1.08
CA PRO A 46 3.47 -13.67 1.61
C PRO A 46 3.62 -14.04 3.10
N GLU A 47 4.79 -14.50 3.52
CA GLU A 47 5.07 -14.87 4.92
C GLU A 47 5.00 -13.65 5.84
N GLN A 48 5.54 -12.50 5.42
CA GLN A 48 5.46 -11.26 6.17
C GLN A 48 4.02 -10.75 6.26
N LEU A 49 3.27 -10.79 5.16
CA LEU A 49 1.85 -10.43 5.13
C LEU A 49 1.05 -11.29 6.12
N ARG A 50 1.32 -12.60 6.18
CA ARG A 50 0.67 -13.52 7.13
C ARG A 50 0.90 -13.10 8.58
N GLN A 51 2.09 -12.61 8.92
CA GLN A 51 2.39 -12.13 10.28
C GLN A 51 1.62 -10.84 10.61
N LEU A 52 1.36 -9.99 9.61
CA LEU A 52 0.67 -8.71 9.76
C LEU A 52 -0.87 -8.85 9.85
N GLU A 53 -1.46 -9.92 9.30
CA GLU A 53 -2.92 -10.10 9.19
C GLU A 53 -3.66 -9.81 10.50
N TRP A 54 -3.24 -10.44 11.60
CA TRP A 54 -3.94 -10.28 12.88
C TRP A 54 -3.88 -8.84 13.39
N GLY A 55 -2.70 -8.22 13.37
CA GLY A 55 -2.52 -6.86 13.84
C GLY A 55 -3.30 -5.84 13.00
N LEU A 56 -3.34 -6.03 11.68
CA LEU A 56 -4.02 -5.11 10.77
C LEU A 56 -5.56 -5.13 10.91
N ARG A 57 -6.13 -6.11 11.62
CA ARG A 57 -7.56 -6.15 11.98
C ARG A 57 -7.89 -5.35 13.23
N PHE A 58 -6.92 -5.05 14.08
CA PHE A 58 -7.15 -4.36 15.35
C PHE A 58 -7.82 -3.00 15.16
N THR A 59 -7.21 -2.14 14.34
CA THR A 59 -7.70 -0.78 14.09
C THR A 59 -9.12 -0.73 13.54
N PRO A 60 -9.46 -1.42 12.44
CA PRO A 60 -10.83 -1.41 11.93
C PRO A 60 -11.81 -2.02 12.94
N PHE A 61 -11.43 -3.06 13.70
CA PHE A 61 -12.28 -3.62 14.75
C PHE A 61 -12.58 -2.62 15.86
N ALA A 62 -11.55 -1.96 16.40
CA ALA A 62 -11.70 -0.96 17.47
C ALA A 62 -12.57 0.22 17.03
N CYS A 63 -12.29 0.79 15.85
CA CYS A 63 -13.11 1.88 15.30
C CYS A 63 -14.55 1.44 15.03
N SER A 64 -14.77 0.23 14.50
CA SER A 64 -16.11 -0.30 14.28
C SER A 64 -16.88 -0.55 15.58
N ALA A 65 -16.23 -0.98 16.65
CA ALA A 65 -16.85 -1.11 17.96
C ALA A 65 -17.32 0.25 18.50
N ILE A 66 -16.50 1.29 18.36
CA ILE A 66 -16.86 2.67 18.75
C ILE A 66 -18.02 3.20 17.88
N THR A 67 -17.94 3.01 16.56
CA THR A 67 -19.04 3.37 15.65
C THR A 67 -20.34 2.65 16.02
N ALA A 68 -20.29 1.33 16.26
CA ALA A 68 -21.48 0.56 16.65
C ALA A 68 -22.07 1.06 17.96
N TYR A 69 -21.23 1.39 18.96
CA TYR A 69 -21.68 2.00 20.21
C TYR A 69 -22.34 3.37 19.98
N GLY A 70 -21.73 4.24 19.17
CA GLY A 70 -22.27 5.56 18.83
C GLY A 70 -23.61 5.49 18.08
N LEU A 71 -23.76 4.53 17.17
CA LEU A 71 -25.03 4.27 16.48
C LEU A 71 -26.10 3.72 17.44
N PHE A 72 -25.74 2.73 18.27
CA PHE A 72 -26.67 2.08 19.22
C PHE A 72 -27.19 3.05 20.28
N THR A 73 -26.34 3.95 20.77
CA THR A 73 -26.70 4.97 21.77
C THR A 73 -27.23 6.26 21.14
N ALA A 74 -27.27 6.35 19.81
CA ALA A 74 -27.62 7.56 19.06
C ALA A 74 -26.85 8.80 19.53
N GLN A 75 -25.54 8.66 19.79
CA GLN A 75 -24.67 9.74 20.27
C GLN A 75 -23.79 10.31 19.14
N PRO A 76 -24.12 11.50 18.59
CA PRO A 76 -23.34 12.11 17.49
C PRO A 76 -21.89 12.39 17.88
N MET A 77 -21.64 12.74 19.15
CA MET A 77 -20.30 13.08 19.62
C MET A 77 -19.34 11.88 19.56
N VAL A 78 -19.82 10.66 19.81
CA VAL A 78 -19.03 9.44 19.65
C VAL A 78 -18.66 9.23 18.19
N LEU A 79 -19.61 9.46 17.27
CA LEU A 79 -19.41 9.32 15.84
C LEU A 79 -18.46 10.40 15.29
N PHE A 80 -18.55 11.63 15.77
CA PHE A 80 -17.55 12.66 15.47
C PHE A 80 -16.17 12.28 15.98
N ALA A 81 -16.06 11.75 17.21
CA ALA A 81 -14.78 11.31 17.76
C ALA A 81 -14.13 10.22 16.89
N VAL A 82 -14.84 9.16 16.52
CA VAL A 82 -14.28 8.12 15.63
C VAL A 82 -14.04 8.63 14.20
N ALA A 83 -14.84 9.59 13.72
CA ALA A 83 -14.60 10.24 12.43
C ALA A 83 -13.23 10.94 12.40
N THR A 84 -12.86 11.64 13.48
CA THR A 84 -11.55 12.30 13.58
C THR A 84 -10.40 11.31 13.48
N LEU A 85 -10.52 10.11 14.05
CA LEU A 85 -9.50 9.06 13.93
C LEU A 85 -9.32 8.61 12.47
N GLY A 86 -10.44 8.37 11.77
CA GLY A 86 -10.42 7.99 10.35
C GLY A 86 -9.80 9.06 9.45
N ILE A 87 -10.10 10.33 9.70
CA ILE A 87 -9.50 11.47 8.98
C ILE A 87 -8.02 11.62 9.32
N TRP A 88 -7.65 11.44 10.60
CA TRP A 88 -6.26 11.55 11.06
C TRP A 88 -5.33 10.53 10.41
N ALA A 89 -5.80 9.30 10.18
CA ALA A 89 -5.06 8.29 9.41
C ALA A 89 -4.58 8.81 8.04
N PHE A 90 -5.36 9.69 7.40
CA PHE A 90 -4.94 10.27 6.12
C PHE A 90 -3.88 11.36 6.29
N LEU A 91 -3.93 12.18 7.35
CA LEU A 91 -3.03 13.31 7.54
C LEU A 91 -1.68 12.91 8.16
N ALA A 92 -1.66 11.90 9.04
CA ALA A 92 -0.49 11.49 9.80
C ALA A 92 -0.29 9.95 9.75
N PRO A 93 0.24 9.41 8.64
CA PRO A 93 0.37 7.95 8.41
C PRO A 93 1.07 7.18 9.53
N ALA A 94 2.15 7.75 10.07
CA ALA A 94 2.98 7.14 11.11
C ALA A 94 2.40 7.29 12.54
N ALA A 95 1.37 8.12 12.71
CA ALA A 95 0.87 8.51 14.02
C ALA A 95 -0.64 8.25 14.17
N HIS A 96 -1.17 7.23 13.50
CA HIS A 96 -2.57 6.85 13.67
C HIS A 96 -2.81 6.34 15.11
N PRO A 97 -3.72 6.95 15.90
CA PRO A 97 -3.82 6.67 17.33
C PRO A 97 -4.09 5.20 17.67
N MET A 98 -4.91 4.50 16.89
CA MET A 98 -5.19 3.07 17.13
C MET A 98 -3.98 2.18 16.79
N ASP A 99 -3.18 2.58 15.80
CA ASP A 99 -1.99 1.82 15.42
C ASP A 99 -0.88 2.04 16.47
N LEU A 100 -0.80 3.26 17.04
CA LEU A 100 0.06 3.56 18.18
C LEU A 100 -0.37 2.77 19.41
N LEU A 101 -1.67 2.71 19.72
CA LEU A 101 -2.21 1.90 20.81
C LEU A 101 -1.83 0.42 20.61
N TYR A 102 -1.99 -0.10 19.40
CA TYR A 102 -1.57 -1.46 19.08
C TYR A 102 -0.06 -1.66 19.30
N ASN A 103 0.76 -0.79 18.73
CA ASN A 103 2.21 -0.92 18.75
C ASN A 103 2.83 -0.71 20.12
N HIS A 104 2.23 0.09 20.99
CA HIS A 104 2.77 0.36 22.33
C HIS A 104 2.18 -0.56 23.40
N LEU A 105 0.94 -1.04 23.23
CA LEU A 105 0.26 -1.86 24.23
C LEU A 105 -0.04 -3.26 23.72
N VAL A 106 -0.94 -3.38 22.74
CA VAL A 106 -1.56 -4.66 22.35
C VAL A 106 -0.53 -5.69 21.91
N ARG A 107 0.43 -5.30 21.06
CA ARG A 107 1.43 -6.23 20.53
C ARG A 107 2.33 -6.84 21.62
N HIS A 108 2.60 -6.09 22.69
CA HIS A 108 3.47 -6.56 23.77
C HIS A 108 2.74 -7.54 24.68
N ILE A 109 1.41 -7.47 24.75
CA ILE A 109 0.57 -8.43 25.48
C ILE A 109 0.44 -9.74 24.67
N THR A 110 0.36 -9.65 23.34
CA THR A 110 0.11 -10.82 22.48
C THR A 110 1.35 -11.42 21.83
N GLY A 111 2.53 -10.78 21.98
CA GLY A 111 3.76 -11.18 21.29
C GLY A 111 3.71 -10.98 19.77
N ALA A 112 2.82 -10.13 19.28
CA ALA A 112 2.61 -9.90 17.86
C ALA A 112 3.65 -8.94 17.24
N VAL A 113 3.77 -8.98 15.91
CA VAL A 113 4.68 -8.10 15.17
C VAL A 113 4.19 -6.64 15.19
N ALA A 114 5.14 -5.71 15.07
CA ALA A 114 4.86 -4.30 14.92
C ALA A 114 4.11 -4.02 13.62
N LEU A 115 3.10 -3.14 13.68
CA LEU A 115 2.46 -2.64 12.46
C LEU A 115 3.35 -1.60 11.78
N PRO A 116 3.54 -1.72 10.46
CA PRO A 116 4.19 -0.70 9.66
C PRO A 116 3.27 0.51 9.45
N GLU A 117 3.82 1.57 8.85
CA GLU A 117 3.06 2.74 8.46
C GLU A 117 1.94 2.40 7.46
N ASN A 118 0.86 3.19 7.50
CA ASN A 118 -0.27 2.96 6.62
C ASN A 118 0.02 3.40 5.18
N PRO A 119 -0.04 2.48 4.19
CA PRO A 119 0.08 2.84 2.79
C PRO A 119 -1.10 3.70 2.33
N PHE A 120 -0.93 4.37 1.20
CA PHE A 120 -1.90 5.34 0.68
C PHE A 120 -3.31 4.77 0.51
N GLN A 121 -3.44 3.54 -0.01
CA GLN A 121 -4.71 2.89 -0.26
C GLN A 121 -5.47 2.61 1.05
N ARG A 122 -4.77 2.14 2.10
CA ARG A 122 -5.36 1.96 3.43
C ARG A 122 -5.77 3.28 4.07
N ARG A 123 -4.96 4.34 3.90
CA ARG A 123 -5.30 5.70 4.39
C ARG A 123 -6.57 6.25 3.74
N LEU A 124 -6.73 6.02 2.43
CA LEU A 124 -7.94 6.41 1.71
C LEU A 124 -9.18 5.68 2.27
N ALA A 125 -9.05 4.40 2.62
CA ALA A 125 -10.12 3.63 3.26
C ALA A 125 -10.48 4.17 4.65
N CYS A 126 -9.49 4.51 5.48
CA CYS A 126 -9.72 5.15 6.77
C CYS A 126 -10.39 6.53 6.63
N LEU A 127 -9.98 7.33 5.65
CA LEU A 127 -10.60 8.63 5.35
C LEU A 127 -12.08 8.45 4.98
N ALA A 128 -12.40 7.52 4.08
CA ALA A 128 -13.78 7.25 3.67
C ALA A 128 -14.63 6.80 4.87
N ALA A 129 -14.11 5.91 5.71
CA ALA A 129 -14.78 5.50 6.96
C ALA A 129 -14.98 6.68 7.92
N GLY A 130 -14.00 7.59 8.03
CA GLY A 130 -14.11 8.82 8.80
C GLY A 130 -15.21 9.75 8.28
N VAL A 131 -15.28 9.94 6.96
CA VAL A 131 -16.34 10.73 6.29
C VAL A 131 -17.72 10.11 6.53
N MET A 132 -17.86 8.79 6.41
CA MET A 132 -19.14 8.12 6.66
C MET A 132 -19.60 8.27 8.12
N ASN A 133 -18.69 8.15 9.09
CA ASN A 133 -19.00 8.42 10.51
C ASN A 133 -19.40 9.90 10.74
N PHE A 134 -18.69 10.84 10.11
CA PHE A 134 -19.03 12.27 10.18
C PHE A 134 -20.44 12.54 9.62
N VAL A 135 -20.76 11.96 8.46
CA VAL A 135 -22.10 12.07 7.86
C VAL A 135 -23.16 11.48 8.77
N ALA A 136 -22.94 10.29 9.34
CA ALA A 136 -23.87 9.68 10.28
C ALA A 136 -24.10 10.56 11.54
N ALA A 137 -23.03 11.18 12.06
CA ALA A 137 -23.11 12.13 13.16
C ALA A 137 -23.96 13.36 12.80
N VAL A 138 -23.70 13.98 11.65
CA VAL A 138 -24.47 15.13 11.14
C VAL A 138 -25.94 14.76 10.97
N LEU A 139 -26.25 13.58 10.44
CA LEU A 139 -27.63 13.12 10.26
C LEU A 139 -28.36 12.95 11.60
N PHE A 140 -27.70 12.45 12.65
CA PHE A 140 -28.30 12.46 13.99
C PHE A 140 -28.51 13.88 14.52
N THR A 141 -27.56 14.81 14.33
CA THR A 141 -27.75 16.22 14.75
C THR A 141 -28.88 16.91 13.98
N ALA A 142 -29.15 16.49 12.75
CA ALA A 142 -30.24 16.99 11.92
C ALA A 142 -31.58 16.27 12.20
N ASN A 143 -31.66 15.43 13.24
CA ASN A 143 -32.84 14.64 13.60
C ASN A 143 -33.31 13.70 12.47
N LEU A 144 -32.35 13.10 11.73
CA LEU A 144 -32.58 12.12 10.67
C LEU A 144 -32.01 10.73 11.05
N PRO A 145 -32.53 10.08 12.12
CA PRO A 145 -31.92 8.86 12.68
C PRO A 145 -31.94 7.67 11.72
N THR A 146 -32.99 7.51 10.91
CA THR A 146 -33.07 6.41 9.92
C THR A 146 -31.97 6.52 8.86
N ALA A 147 -31.68 7.73 8.39
CA ALA A 147 -30.60 7.97 7.44
C ALA A 147 -29.23 7.76 8.09
N ALA A 148 -29.04 8.23 9.34
CA ALA A 148 -27.82 8.01 10.11
C ALA A 148 -27.53 6.52 10.29
N LEU A 149 -28.54 5.73 10.66
CA LEU A 149 -28.44 4.28 10.77
C LEU A 149 -28.14 3.62 9.44
N GLY A 150 -28.75 4.07 8.34
CA GLY A 150 -28.45 3.58 6.99
C GLY A 150 -26.96 3.73 6.63
N VAL A 151 -26.39 4.92 6.82
CA VAL A 151 -24.96 5.19 6.57
C VAL A 151 -24.07 4.38 7.51
N GLY A 152 -24.42 4.36 8.80
CA GLY A 152 -23.66 3.66 9.84
C GLY A 152 -23.63 2.14 9.65
N LEU A 153 -24.76 1.51 9.34
CA LEU A 153 -24.84 0.07 9.09
C LEU A 153 -24.12 -0.32 7.80
N ALA A 154 -24.21 0.49 6.75
CA ALA A 154 -23.43 0.29 5.53
C ALA A 154 -21.92 0.33 5.83
N LEU A 155 -21.48 1.30 6.63
CA LEU A 155 -20.09 1.39 7.08
C LEU A 155 -19.68 0.15 7.89
N LEU A 156 -20.48 -0.29 8.87
CA LEU A 156 -20.17 -1.47 9.68
C LEU A 156 -20.10 -2.75 8.84
N MET A 157 -20.96 -2.88 7.83
CA MET A 157 -20.90 -4.00 6.88
C MET A 157 -19.58 -4.00 6.10
N LEU A 158 -19.19 -2.86 5.51
CA LEU A 158 -17.91 -2.73 4.79
C LEU A 158 -16.72 -3.05 5.70
N GLN A 159 -16.75 -2.56 6.94
CA GLN A 159 -15.71 -2.83 7.93
C GLN A 159 -15.64 -4.30 8.33
N ALA A 160 -16.79 -4.97 8.49
CA ALA A 160 -16.83 -6.40 8.78
C ALA A 160 -16.13 -7.20 7.66
N ILE A 161 -16.39 -6.86 6.39
CA ILE A 161 -15.69 -7.49 5.25
C ILE A 161 -14.17 -7.32 5.40
N VAL A 162 -13.68 -6.12 5.69
CA VAL A 162 -12.24 -5.86 5.89
C VAL A 162 -11.69 -6.64 7.09
N ILE A 163 -12.39 -6.65 8.23
CA ILE A 163 -11.96 -7.32 9.47
C ILE A 163 -11.85 -8.83 9.27
N PHE A 164 -12.78 -9.45 8.54
CA PHE A 164 -12.78 -10.90 8.37
C PHE A 164 -11.93 -11.37 7.20
N THR A 165 -11.77 -10.55 6.16
CA THR A 165 -11.22 -11.02 4.88
C THR A 165 -10.04 -10.22 4.35
N HIS A 166 -9.74 -9.05 4.89
CA HIS A 166 -8.84 -8.05 4.31
C HIS A 166 -9.23 -7.55 2.91
N PHE A 167 -10.39 -7.92 2.38
CA PHE A 167 -10.91 -7.31 1.17
C PHE A 167 -11.47 -5.92 1.49
N CYS A 168 -10.92 -4.88 0.85
CA CYS A 168 -11.40 -3.52 0.99
C CYS A 168 -11.97 -3.04 -0.34
N VAL A 169 -13.28 -2.81 -0.39
CA VAL A 169 -13.99 -2.35 -1.60
C VAL A 169 -13.34 -1.09 -2.18
N LEU A 170 -12.96 -0.14 -1.33
CA LEU A 170 -12.35 1.11 -1.81
C LEU A 170 -10.96 0.89 -2.41
N SER A 171 -10.12 0.06 -1.78
CA SER A 171 -8.81 -0.30 -2.34
C SER A 171 -8.95 -1.06 -3.66
N TRP A 172 -9.97 -1.92 -3.79
CA TRP A 172 -10.31 -2.60 -5.03
C TRP A 172 -10.78 -1.65 -6.14
N MET A 173 -11.65 -0.69 -5.80
CA MET A 173 -12.07 0.36 -6.73
C MET A 173 -10.88 1.22 -7.17
N TYR A 174 -10.00 1.59 -6.23
CA TYR A 174 -8.79 2.36 -6.51
C TYR A 174 -7.86 1.60 -7.46
N GLU A 175 -7.55 0.33 -7.17
CA GLU A 175 -6.75 -0.52 -8.06
C GLU A 175 -7.37 -0.62 -9.45
N GLY A 176 -8.68 -0.89 -9.54
CA GLY A 176 -9.40 -1.00 -10.81
C GLY A 176 -9.31 0.29 -11.63
N LEU A 177 -9.51 1.44 -10.98
CA LEU A 177 -9.37 2.75 -11.62
C LEU A 177 -7.94 2.98 -12.13
N MET A 178 -6.94 2.69 -11.30
CA MET A 178 -5.53 2.87 -11.69
C MET A 178 -5.12 1.93 -12.83
N ARG A 179 -5.66 0.71 -12.88
CA ARG A 179 -5.48 -0.22 -14.01
C ARG A 179 -6.11 0.31 -15.29
N ILE A 180 -7.33 0.87 -15.22
CA ILE A 180 -8.00 1.49 -16.37
C ILE A 180 -7.20 2.69 -16.89
N LEU A 181 -6.59 3.46 -15.99
CA LEU A 181 -5.74 4.60 -16.35
C LEU A 181 -4.33 4.21 -16.80
N GLY A 182 -3.97 2.91 -16.79
CA GLY A 182 -2.62 2.44 -17.13
C GLY A 182 -1.54 2.82 -16.11
N LYS A 183 -1.94 3.26 -14.91
CA LYS A 183 -1.04 3.74 -13.83
C LYS A 183 -0.84 2.73 -12.71
N TRP A 184 -1.27 1.48 -12.90
CA TRP A 184 -1.06 0.43 -11.92
C TRP A 184 0.27 -0.28 -12.17
N ASN A 185 1.26 -0.03 -11.31
CA ASN A 185 2.56 -0.69 -11.36
C ASN A 185 2.84 -1.34 -10.00
N ALA A 186 3.00 -2.66 -9.98
CA ALA A 186 3.49 -3.35 -8.79
C ALA A 186 5.03 -3.31 -8.78
N PRO A 187 5.67 -3.25 -7.59
CA PRO A 187 7.11 -3.39 -7.48
C PRO A 187 7.59 -4.72 -8.07
N ILE A 188 8.79 -4.74 -8.64
CA ILE A 188 9.44 -5.96 -9.14
C ILE A 188 9.59 -6.98 -8.01
N ALA A 189 9.48 -8.27 -8.33
CA ALA A 189 9.68 -9.34 -7.35
C ALA A 189 11.12 -9.33 -6.80
N LEU A 190 11.29 -9.73 -5.54
CA LEU A 190 12.60 -9.65 -4.86
C LEU A 190 13.65 -10.60 -5.48
N ASP A 191 13.24 -11.80 -5.89
CA ASP A 191 14.09 -12.78 -6.57
C ASP A 191 14.58 -12.29 -7.93
N GLU A 192 13.69 -11.65 -8.70
CA GLU A 192 14.01 -11.02 -9.97
C GLU A 192 14.94 -9.80 -9.77
N ALA A 193 14.65 -8.95 -8.78
CA ALA A 193 15.52 -7.83 -8.43
C ALA A 193 16.92 -8.29 -8.00
N GLU A 194 17.02 -9.37 -7.20
CA GLU A 194 18.32 -9.95 -6.83
C GLU A 194 19.07 -10.46 -8.06
N ALA A 195 18.38 -11.09 -9.01
CA ALA A 195 18.99 -11.53 -10.26
C ALA A 195 19.53 -10.34 -11.08
N LEU A 196 18.73 -9.29 -11.25
CA LEU A 196 19.15 -8.09 -11.96
C LEU A 196 20.35 -7.40 -11.29
N LEU A 197 20.37 -7.31 -9.95
CA LEU A 197 21.52 -6.76 -9.22
C LEU A 197 22.80 -7.58 -9.46
N ARG A 198 22.71 -8.91 -9.42
CA ARG A 198 23.84 -9.80 -9.74
C ARG A 198 24.35 -9.61 -11.17
N ASP A 199 23.45 -9.31 -12.11
CA ASP A 199 23.77 -9.06 -13.52
C ASP A 199 24.23 -7.61 -13.77
N GLY A 200 24.45 -6.81 -12.72
CA GLY A 200 25.02 -5.46 -12.80
C GLY A 200 24.01 -4.32 -12.85
N ALA A 201 22.74 -4.57 -12.49
CA ALA A 201 21.77 -3.49 -12.32
C ALA A 201 22.21 -2.53 -11.21
N LYS A 202 21.96 -1.23 -11.42
CA LYS A 202 22.30 -0.17 -10.47
C LYS A 202 21.11 0.12 -9.56
N LEU A 203 21.39 0.21 -8.27
CA LEU A 203 20.40 0.59 -7.26
C LEU A 203 20.33 2.12 -7.15
N VAL A 204 19.13 2.69 -7.25
CA VAL A 204 18.91 4.15 -7.24
C VAL A 204 17.95 4.53 -6.13
N ASP A 205 18.38 5.41 -5.24
CA ASP A 205 17.57 6.00 -4.18
C ASP A 205 16.97 7.33 -4.65
N VAL A 206 15.65 7.40 -4.74
CA VAL A 206 14.94 8.63 -5.17
C VAL A 206 14.41 9.49 -4.02
N ARG A 207 14.90 9.25 -2.80
CA ARG A 207 14.64 10.12 -1.65
C ARG A 207 15.46 11.42 -1.75
N SER A 208 15.15 12.37 -0.86
CA SER A 208 15.93 13.60 -0.75
C SER A 208 17.39 13.30 -0.37
N ALA A 209 18.30 14.20 -0.75
CA ALA A 209 19.72 14.10 -0.40
C ALA A 209 19.94 13.96 1.12
N ASN A 210 19.10 14.63 1.93
CA ASN A 210 19.15 14.52 3.39
C ASN A 210 18.74 13.13 3.90
N GLU A 211 17.73 12.50 3.30
CA GLU A 211 17.35 11.12 3.63
C GLU A 211 18.44 10.12 3.21
N PHE A 212 19.07 10.34 2.05
CA PHE A 212 20.16 9.51 1.55
C PHE A 212 21.40 9.62 2.46
N ALA A 213 21.83 10.84 2.80
CA ALA A 213 23.00 11.06 3.64
C ALA A 213 22.87 10.45 5.05
N ARG A 214 21.64 10.38 5.59
CA ARG A 214 21.39 9.81 6.92
C ARG A 214 21.47 8.29 6.92
N ASP A 215 20.92 7.65 5.90
CA ASP A 215 20.66 6.22 5.95
C ASP A 215 20.41 5.68 4.53
N ALA A 216 21.45 5.58 3.70
CA ALA A 216 21.41 4.99 2.36
C ALA A 216 21.72 3.49 2.39
N LEU A 217 21.24 2.75 1.39
CA LEU A 217 21.69 1.37 1.16
C LEU A 217 23.07 1.36 0.48
N PRO A 218 23.98 0.43 0.84
CA PRO A 218 25.26 0.26 0.16
C PRO A 218 25.09 0.11 -1.36
N GLY A 219 25.99 0.73 -2.12
CA GLY A 219 25.97 0.68 -3.59
C GLY A 219 24.86 1.49 -4.28
N ALA A 220 23.96 2.12 -3.52
CA ALA A 220 22.92 2.97 -4.11
C ALA A 220 23.47 4.34 -4.56
N THR A 221 22.97 4.86 -5.68
CA THR A 221 23.18 6.25 -6.10
C THR A 221 21.94 7.09 -5.79
N ASN A 222 22.11 8.35 -5.37
CA ASN A 222 20.96 9.23 -5.08
C ASN A 222 20.58 10.08 -6.30
N VAL A 223 19.31 9.99 -6.70
CA VAL A 223 18.70 10.88 -7.68
C VAL A 223 17.30 11.23 -7.18
N PRO A 224 17.11 12.36 -6.45
CA PRO A 224 15.81 12.75 -5.92
C PRO A 224 14.72 12.75 -6.99
N VAL A 225 13.51 12.30 -6.64
CA VAL A 225 12.40 12.13 -7.60
C VAL A 225 12.08 13.40 -8.39
N GLU A 226 12.30 14.57 -7.78
CA GLU A 226 12.10 15.88 -8.38
C GLU A 226 13.07 16.14 -9.55
N HIS A 227 14.24 15.50 -9.54
CA HIS A 227 15.29 15.66 -10.55
C HIS A 227 15.28 14.56 -11.61
N ILE A 228 14.44 13.53 -11.48
CA ILE A 228 14.42 12.38 -12.40
C ILE A 228 14.18 12.80 -13.85
N GLU A 229 13.26 13.73 -14.07
CA GLU A 229 12.87 14.20 -15.40
C GLU A 229 13.99 14.97 -16.09
N GLN A 230 14.74 15.77 -15.33
CA GLN A 230 15.89 16.53 -15.82
C GLN A 230 17.10 15.66 -16.12
N ASN A 231 17.16 14.46 -15.52
CA ASN A 231 18.27 13.53 -15.65
C ASN A 231 17.85 12.23 -16.37
N CYS A 232 16.76 12.25 -17.15
CA CYS A 232 16.21 11.03 -17.76
C CYS A 232 17.21 10.32 -18.68
N GLU A 233 18.07 11.07 -19.37
CA GLU A 233 19.09 10.55 -20.27
C GLU A 233 20.11 9.62 -19.57
N GLN A 234 20.39 9.86 -18.28
CA GLN A 234 21.33 9.01 -17.54
C GLN A 234 20.81 7.57 -17.40
N PHE A 235 19.49 7.39 -17.50
CA PHE A 235 18.83 6.10 -17.36
C PHE A 235 18.51 5.46 -18.72
N ALA A 236 18.97 6.04 -19.83
CA ALA A 236 18.79 5.48 -21.16
C ALA A 236 19.61 4.20 -21.38
N ASN A 237 20.75 4.07 -20.70
CA ASN A 237 21.68 2.95 -20.85
C ASN A 237 21.89 2.20 -19.53
N GLY A 238 21.58 0.91 -19.52
CA GLY A 238 21.74 0.01 -18.37
C GLY A 238 20.43 -0.36 -17.69
N VAL A 239 20.53 -1.15 -16.61
CA VAL A 239 19.40 -1.63 -15.82
C VAL A 239 19.37 -0.91 -14.48
N TYR A 240 18.23 -0.35 -14.09
CA TYR A 240 18.11 0.47 -12.87
C TYR A 240 16.95 0.01 -12.00
N LEU A 241 17.22 -0.14 -10.70
CA LEU A 241 16.25 -0.49 -9.67
C LEU A 241 16.06 0.71 -8.74
N PHE A 242 14.87 1.28 -8.73
CA PHE A 242 14.56 2.50 -7.97
C PHE A 242 13.86 2.15 -6.66
N TYR A 243 14.32 2.73 -5.56
CA TYR A 243 13.62 2.64 -4.27
C TYR A 243 13.47 4.02 -3.64
N CYS A 244 12.51 4.16 -2.72
CA CYS A 244 12.41 5.35 -1.88
C CYS A 244 12.03 4.99 -0.44
N ALA A 245 11.47 5.91 0.35
CA ALA A 245 11.06 5.58 1.72
C ALA A 245 9.92 4.55 1.76
N SER A 246 8.82 4.81 1.04
CA SER A 246 7.55 4.05 1.10
C SER A 246 7.13 3.42 -0.24
N GLY A 247 7.95 3.51 -1.28
CA GLY A 247 7.64 3.07 -2.66
C GLY A 247 6.94 4.11 -3.55
N THR A 248 6.23 5.10 -2.99
CA THR A 248 5.47 6.07 -3.81
C THR A 248 6.36 6.88 -4.77
N ARG A 249 7.52 7.36 -4.31
CA ARG A 249 8.41 8.18 -5.14
C ARG A 249 9.14 7.36 -6.20
N SER A 250 9.47 6.09 -5.93
CA SER A 250 10.11 5.21 -6.91
C SER A 250 9.15 4.76 -8.00
N GLN A 251 7.86 4.57 -7.67
CA GLN A 251 6.81 4.39 -8.66
C GLN A 251 6.72 5.61 -9.59
N ILE A 252 6.64 6.83 -9.04
CA ILE A 252 6.60 8.07 -9.83
C ILE A 252 7.85 8.18 -10.73
N ALA A 253 9.04 7.89 -10.19
CA ALA A 253 10.29 7.95 -10.95
C ALA A 253 10.27 7.00 -12.15
N THR A 254 9.89 5.74 -11.94
CA THR A 254 9.86 4.73 -13.01
C THR A 254 8.77 5.02 -14.05
N GLU A 255 7.62 5.56 -13.65
CA GLU A 255 6.59 6.03 -14.58
C GLU A 255 7.09 7.17 -15.47
N LYS A 256 7.75 8.18 -14.89
CA LYS A 256 8.36 9.28 -15.66
C LYS A 256 9.41 8.77 -16.65
N LEU A 257 10.27 7.86 -16.21
CA LEU A 257 11.33 7.31 -17.06
C LEU A 257 10.80 6.44 -18.19
N ARG A 258 9.78 5.61 -17.94
CA ARG A 258 9.11 4.84 -18.98
C ARG A 258 8.40 5.74 -19.98
N ALA A 259 7.76 6.81 -19.52
CA ALA A 259 7.16 7.81 -20.40
C ALA A 259 8.21 8.54 -21.27
N ALA A 260 9.44 8.68 -20.77
CA ALA A 260 10.59 9.20 -21.51
C ALA A 260 11.30 8.16 -22.40
N GLY A 261 10.80 6.92 -22.47
CA GLY A 261 11.32 5.86 -23.35
C GLY A 261 12.32 4.90 -22.71
N ALA A 262 12.60 5.00 -21.39
CA ALA A 262 13.47 4.05 -20.70
C ALA A 262 12.77 2.68 -20.55
N THR A 263 13.46 1.60 -20.95
CA THR A 263 12.88 0.25 -20.99
C THR A 263 13.34 -0.65 -19.84
N ALA A 264 14.53 -0.42 -19.29
CA ALA A 264 15.13 -1.25 -18.23
C ALA A 264 15.14 -0.53 -16.87
N VAL A 265 14.00 0.05 -16.50
CA VAL A 265 13.78 0.74 -15.23
C VAL A 265 12.69 0.06 -14.42
N TYR A 266 13.01 -0.31 -13.18
CA TYR A 266 12.19 -1.17 -12.34
C TYR A 266 11.94 -0.52 -10.98
N ASP A 267 10.69 -0.52 -10.52
CA ASP A 267 10.33 -0.04 -9.20
C ASP A 267 10.60 -1.14 -8.19
N LEU A 268 11.54 -0.91 -7.28
CA LEU A 268 11.87 -1.80 -6.17
C LEU A 268 11.04 -1.50 -4.92
N GLY A 269 10.29 -0.39 -4.89
CA GLY A 269 9.41 -0.01 -3.80
C GLY A 269 10.14 0.70 -2.65
N SER A 270 9.85 0.30 -1.40
CA SER A 270 10.40 0.96 -0.22
C SER A 270 11.85 0.57 0.08
N LYS A 271 12.48 1.38 0.92
CA LYS A 271 13.82 1.12 1.44
C LYS A 271 13.83 -0.15 2.27
N SER A 272 12.79 -0.40 3.07
CA SER A 272 12.67 -1.63 3.84
C SER A 272 12.77 -2.85 2.94
N ARG A 273 12.03 -2.86 1.82
CA ARG A 273 12.12 -3.89 0.79
C ARG A 273 13.50 -3.98 0.15
N ALA A 274 14.04 -2.86 -0.33
CA ALA A 274 15.37 -2.83 -0.95
C ALA A 274 16.49 -3.30 -0.02
N SER A 275 16.37 -3.04 1.29
CA SER A 275 17.36 -3.47 2.30
C SER A 275 17.47 -4.99 2.45
N THR A 276 16.41 -5.74 2.09
CA THR A 276 16.44 -7.21 2.09
C THR A 276 17.43 -7.76 1.07
N LEU A 277 17.67 -7.03 -0.02
CA LEU A 277 18.62 -7.39 -1.07
C LEU A 277 20.05 -6.98 -0.71
N ALA A 278 20.23 -5.80 -0.10
CA ALA A 278 21.57 -5.37 0.33
C ALA A 278 22.19 -6.32 1.38
N ARG A 279 21.37 -6.92 2.25
CA ARG A 279 21.83 -7.87 3.27
C ARG A 279 22.20 -9.25 2.72
N SER A 280 21.72 -9.61 1.52
CA SER A 280 22.04 -10.92 0.92
C SER A 280 23.39 -10.92 0.18
N GLU A 281 23.89 -9.75 -0.25
CA GLU A 281 25.23 -9.61 -0.81
C GLU A 281 26.33 -9.71 0.27
N ASP A 282 26.10 -9.09 1.44
CA ASP A 282 27.06 -9.14 2.55
C ASP A 282 27.18 -10.55 3.17
N ALA A 283 26.12 -11.37 3.11
CA ALA A 283 26.15 -12.75 3.62
C ALA A 283 26.87 -13.75 2.70
N LYS A 284 27.27 -13.33 1.49
CA LYS A 284 27.98 -14.14 0.49
C LYS A 284 29.47 -13.77 0.34
N LYS A 285 29.95 -12.76 1.08
CA LYS A 285 31.38 -12.43 1.24
C LYS A 285 31.94 -13.05 2.50
#